data_AF-A0A821TMU4-F1
#
_entry.id   AF-A0A821TMU4-F1
#
_cell.length_a   1.000
_cell.length_b   1.000
_cell.length_c   1.000
_cell.angle_alpha   90.00
_cell.angle_beta   90.00
_cell.angle_gamma   90.00
#
_symmetry.space_group_name_H-M   'P 1'
#
loop_
_entity.id
_entity.type
_entity.pdbx_description
1 polymer ?
#
loop_
_entity_poly.entity_id
_entity_poly.type
_entity_poly.pdbx_seq_one_letter_code
_entity_poly.pdbx_strand_id
1 'polypeptide(L)'
;MGIKKHYPTIIKIERLYVNGGIPISKVRIDFSSNEEVNKVIKNKRLLLDDENISFAIQLYAASLRILRCFNCQQYNDHIAINCPHKDNPTCFRCGQNHAYNPHCCNKICCANCHQDHLAGSPNCPIKIDERRKYQNSITSSINNKTKKNNKLFLHPFGQQRNINVIYLVLHLIQLKPFKHVLIQVRS
;
A
#
# COMPACT_ATOMS: atom_id res chain seq x y z
N MET A 1 -0.01 -4.36 -33.41
CA MET A 1 -1.30 -4.12 -32.73
C MET A 1 -1.05 -4.11 -31.24
N GLY A 2 -1.46 -3.07 -30.53
CA GLY A 2 -1.11 -2.90 -29.11
C GLY A 2 -2.33 -2.92 -28.20
N ILE A 3 -2.08 -2.95 -26.89
CA ILE A 3 -3.02 -2.91 -25.76
C ILE A 3 -4.33 -2.11 -25.97
N LYS A 4 -4.32 -1.02 -26.75
CA LYS A 4 -5.52 -0.23 -27.11
C LYS A 4 -6.58 -1.02 -27.89
N LYS A 5 -6.22 -2.10 -28.59
CA LYS A 5 -7.18 -2.98 -29.28
C LYS A 5 -8.11 -3.67 -28.28
N HIS A 6 -7.55 -4.19 -27.19
CA HIS A 6 -8.31 -4.84 -26.11
C HIS A 6 -8.96 -3.83 -25.16
N TYR A 7 -8.37 -2.64 -25.04
CA TYR A 7 -8.83 -1.59 -24.13
C TYR A 7 -8.92 -0.24 -24.86
N PRO A 8 -9.97 -0.04 -25.68
CA PRO A 8 -10.14 1.20 -26.46
C PRO A 8 -10.34 2.42 -25.57
N THR A 9 -10.73 2.21 -24.32
CA THR A 9 -10.89 3.25 -23.29
C THR A 9 -9.56 3.74 -22.71
N ILE A 10 -8.42 3.18 -23.10
CA ILE A 10 -7.12 3.72 -22.70
C ILE A 10 -6.88 5.07 -23.39
N ILE A 11 -6.89 6.14 -22.60
CA ILE A 11 -6.60 7.50 -23.04
C ILE A 11 -5.08 7.69 -23.17
N LYS A 12 -4.32 7.30 -22.14
CA LYS A 12 -2.89 7.61 -22.04
C LYS A 12 -2.10 6.43 -21.49
N ILE A 13 -0.88 6.25 -22.00
CA ILE A 13 0.11 5.34 -21.43
C ILE A 13 1.41 6.16 -21.25
N GLU A 14 1.96 6.19 -20.05
CA GLU A 14 3.09 7.05 -19.70
C GLU A 14 4.12 6.31 -18.85
N ARG A 15 5.40 6.30 -19.26
CA ARG A 15 6.49 5.81 -18.42
C ARG A 15 6.71 6.80 -17.27
N LEU A 16 6.85 6.28 -16.05
CA LEU A 16 7.08 7.11 -14.88
C LEU A 16 8.58 7.34 -14.67
N TYR A 17 8.90 8.42 -13.95
CA TYR A 17 10.27 8.85 -13.66
C TYR A 17 10.39 9.20 -12.17
N VAL A 18 11.56 9.01 -11.56
CA VAL A 18 11.86 9.60 -10.24
C VAL A 18 12.30 11.06 -10.39
N ASN A 19 12.35 11.79 -9.27
CA ASN A 19 13.00 13.10 -9.20
C ASN A 19 14.42 13.02 -9.77
N GLY A 20 14.75 13.89 -10.72
CA GLY A 20 15.99 13.83 -11.49
C GLY A 20 15.87 13.15 -12.86
N GLY A 21 14.66 12.77 -13.29
CA GLY A 21 14.40 12.33 -14.67
C GLY A 21 14.83 10.91 -15.00
N ILE A 22 15.22 10.11 -14.00
CA ILE A 22 15.59 8.70 -14.21
C ILE A 22 14.30 7.87 -14.41
N PRO A 23 14.16 7.15 -15.53
CA PRO A 23 12.97 6.34 -15.78
C PRO A 23 12.89 5.19 -14.79
N ILE A 24 11.71 4.99 -14.22
CA ILE A 24 11.43 3.80 -13.42
C ILE A 24 10.83 2.71 -14.29
N SER A 25 11.01 1.47 -13.85
CA SER A 25 10.36 0.28 -14.39
C SER A 25 8.86 0.23 -14.06
N LYS A 26 8.18 1.39 -14.16
CA LYS A 26 6.74 1.61 -13.95
C LYS A 26 6.13 2.39 -15.11
N VAL A 27 4.97 1.94 -15.57
CA VAL A 27 4.13 2.64 -16.56
C VAL A 27 2.83 3.04 -15.88
N ARG A 28 2.24 4.16 -16.25
CA ARG A 28 0.90 4.60 -15.89
C ARG A 28 -0.01 4.42 -17.10
N ILE A 29 -1.17 3.78 -16.90
CA ILE A 29 -2.21 3.68 -17.93
C ILE A 29 -3.44 4.46 -17.43
N ASP A 30 -3.90 5.44 -18.20
CA ASP A 30 -5.12 6.19 -17.93
C ASP A 30 -6.26 5.63 -18.76
N PHE A 31 -7.37 5.29 -18.11
CA PHE A 31 -8.63 4.89 -18.75
C PHE A 31 -9.64 6.05 -18.74
N SER A 32 -10.56 6.05 -19.71
CA SER A 32 -11.67 6.99 -19.82
C SER A 32 -12.87 6.64 -18.95
N SER A 33 -12.92 5.43 -18.39
CA SER A 33 -14.02 4.97 -17.54
C SER A 33 -13.52 4.12 -16.37
N ASN A 34 -14.10 4.39 -15.20
CA ASN A 34 -13.90 3.58 -13.99
C ASN A 34 -14.43 2.15 -14.17
N GLU A 35 -15.48 1.94 -14.98
CA GLU A 35 -16.07 0.61 -15.19
C GLU A 35 -15.07 -0.34 -15.84
N GLU A 36 -14.34 0.15 -16.84
CA GLU A 36 -13.32 -0.65 -17.54
C GLU A 36 -12.15 -0.99 -16.62
N VAL A 37 -11.72 -0.07 -15.76
CA VAL A 37 -10.70 -0.36 -14.76
C VAL A 37 -11.18 -1.41 -13.77
N ASN A 38 -12.44 -1.34 -13.33
CA ASN A 38 -13.01 -2.35 -12.45
C ASN A 38 -13.10 -3.74 -13.12
N LYS A 39 -13.44 -3.81 -14.42
CA LYS A 39 -13.40 -5.07 -15.19
C LYS A 39 -11.99 -5.65 -15.23
N VAL A 40 -11.00 -4.82 -15.54
CA VAL A 40 -9.58 -5.18 -15.61
C VAL A 40 -9.07 -5.69 -14.24
N ILE A 41 -9.42 -4.99 -13.15
CA ILE A 41 -9.10 -5.41 -11.77
C ILE A 41 -9.78 -6.73 -11.41
N LYS A 42 -11.09 -6.86 -11.70
CA LYS A 42 -11.88 -8.07 -11.42
C LYS A 42 -11.31 -9.29 -12.13
N ASN A 43 -10.90 -9.11 -13.38
CA ASN A 43 -10.30 -10.17 -14.20
C ASN A 43 -8.85 -10.48 -13.79
N LYS A 44 -8.23 -9.64 -12.96
CA LYS A 44 -6.84 -9.75 -12.47
C LYS A 44 -5.80 -9.93 -13.59
N ARG A 45 -6.14 -9.54 -14.82
CA ARG A 45 -5.30 -9.74 -16.01
C ARG A 45 -5.42 -8.57 -16.97
N LEU A 46 -4.28 -8.12 -17.50
CA LEU A 46 -4.17 -7.13 -18.58
C LEU A 46 -3.67 -7.82 -19.84
N LEU A 47 -4.43 -7.81 -20.94
CA LEU A 47 -4.00 -8.35 -22.23
C LEU A 47 -3.14 -7.32 -22.99
N LEU A 48 -1.97 -7.70 -23.48
CA LEU A 48 -1.15 -6.81 -24.31
C LEU A 48 -1.43 -6.95 -25.80
N ASP A 49 -1.69 -8.18 -26.23
CA ASP A 49 -1.86 -8.57 -27.61
C ASP A 49 -2.80 -9.77 -27.75
N ASP A 50 -3.07 -10.12 -29.01
CA ASP A 50 -3.91 -11.24 -29.39
C ASP A 50 -3.20 -12.60 -29.22
N GLU A 51 -1.88 -12.61 -28.94
CA GLU A 51 -1.05 -13.82 -28.77
C GLU A 51 -1.05 -14.34 -27.31
N ASN A 52 -2.06 -13.95 -26.53
CA ASN A 52 -2.24 -14.30 -25.11
C ASN A 52 -1.17 -13.74 -24.15
N ILE A 53 -0.33 -12.79 -24.56
CA ILE A 53 0.57 -12.13 -23.63
C ILE A 53 -0.26 -11.29 -22.67
N SER A 54 -0.19 -11.64 -21.40
CA SER A 54 -1.00 -11.01 -20.37
C SER A 54 -0.26 -10.89 -19.06
N PHE A 55 -0.62 -9.85 -18.32
CA PHE A 55 0.00 -9.56 -17.03
C PHE A 55 -0.98 -9.72 -15.91
N ALA A 56 -0.55 -10.44 -14.87
CA ALA A 56 -1.27 -10.51 -13.63
C ALA A 56 -1.34 -9.12 -12.99
N ILE A 57 -2.56 -8.67 -12.73
CA ILE A 57 -2.85 -7.41 -12.10
C ILE A 57 -3.15 -7.64 -10.63
N GLN A 58 -2.48 -6.86 -9.79
CA GLN A 58 -2.88 -6.70 -8.40
C GLN A 58 -3.06 -5.22 -8.07
N LEU A 59 -4.14 -4.91 -7.34
CA LEU A 59 -4.34 -3.59 -6.74
C LEU A 59 -3.10 -3.24 -5.92
N TYR A 60 -2.44 -2.15 -6.26
CA TYR A 60 -1.37 -1.60 -5.46
C TYR A 60 -2.01 -1.04 -4.20
N ALA A 61 -1.91 -1.82 -3.13
CA ALA A 61 -1.92 -1.26 -1.80
C ALA A 61 -0.54 -0.61 -1.62
N ALA A 62 -0.48 0.73 -1.63
CA ALA A 62 0.68 1.44 -1.08
C ALA A 62 1.03 0.77 0.23
N SER A 63 2.30 0.48 0.51
CA SER A 63 2.70 -0.26 1.72
C SER A 63 2.11 0.44 2.94
N LEU A 64 0.95 -0.04 3.41
CA LEU A 64 0.23 0.62 4.49
C LEU A 64 1.06 0.34 5.73
N ARG A 65 1.85 1.35 6.12
CA ARG A 65 2.60 1.31 7.35
C ARG A 65 1.60 1.41 8.48
N ILE A 66 1.35 0.26 9.10
CA ILE A 66 0.61 0.20 10.36
C ILE A 66 1.40 0.98 11.39
N LEU A 67 0.74 1.99 11.96
CA LEU A 67 1.33 2.84 12.97
C LEU A 67 1.61 1.98 14.20
N ARG A 68 2.80 2.11 14.79
CA ARG A 68 3.15 1.51 16.08
C ARG A 68 3.54 2.61 17.04
N CYS A 69 2.93 2.65 18.21
CA CYS A 69 3.39 3.53 19.28
C CYS A 69 4.73 3.01 19.83
N PHE A 70 5.76 3.85 19.88
CA PHE A 70 7.07 3.43 20.41
C PHE A 70 7.11 3.34 21.95
N ASN A 71 6.10 3.88 22.64
CA ASN A 71 5.99 3.79 24.09
C ASN A 71 5.29 2.48 24.50
N CYS A 72 4.05 2.22 24.07
CA CYS A 72 3.31 1.01 24.47
C CYS A 72 3.39 -0.16 23.46
N GLN A 73 4.04 0.01 22.31
CA GLN A 73 4.15 -0.96 21.21
C GLN A 73 2.83 -1.37 20.52
N GLN A 74 1.69 -0.82 20.91
CA GLN A 74 0.39 -1.09 20.29
C GLN A 74 0.30 -0.50 18.87
N TYR A 75 -0.58 -1.08 18.06
CA TYR A 75 -0.80 -0.67 16.67
C TYR A 75 -2.04 0.21 16.52
N ASN A 76 -1.99 1.16 15.57
CA ASN A 76 -3.12 1.95 15.03
C ASN A 76 -4.01 2.73 16.02
N ASP A 77 -3.64 2.83 17.30
CA ASP A 77 -4.40 3.63 18.28
C ASP A 77 -3.85 5.07 18.41
N HIS A 78 -2.53 5.21 18.58
CA HIS A 78 -1.90 6.51 18.79
C HIS A 78 -0.39 6.51 18.44
N ILE A 79 0.19 7.73 18.40
CA ILE A 79 1.64 7.95 18.29
C ILE A 79 2.26 8.19 19.68
N ALA A 80 3.59 8.02 19.80
CA ALA A 80 4.31 8.10 21.08
C ALA A 80 4.03 9.39 21.88
N ILE A 81 3.93 10.54 21.21
CA ILE A 81 3.65 11.83 21.86
C ILE A 81 2.27 11.89 22.52
N ASN A 82 1.30 11.11 22.04
CA ASN A 82 -0.07 11.04 22.57
C ASN A 82 -0.32 9.73 23.34
N CYS A 83 0.74 9.06 23.80
CA CYS A 83 0.61 7.78 24.49
C CYS A 83 0.11 7.98 25.93
N PRO A 84 -1.01 7.34 26.33
CA PRO A 84 -1.50 7.39 27.71
C PRO A 84 -0.55 6.66 28.68
N HIS A 85 0.31 5.77 28.17
CA HIS A 85 1.29 5.01 28.94
C HIS A 85 2.72 5.51 28.75
N LYS A 86 2.92 6.81 28.45
CA LYS A 86 4.26 7.39 28.22
C LYS A 86 5.22 7.23 29.41
N ASP A 87 4.68 7.25 30.64
CA ASP A 87 5.46 7.10 31.88
C ASP A 87 5.72 5.63 32.24
N ASN A 88 5.07 4.69 31.55
CA ASN A 88 5.19 3.23 31.75
C ASN A 88 5.40 2.54 30.39
N PRO A 89 6.55 2.76 29.74
CA PRO A 89 6.80 2.23 28.41
C PRO A 89 6.91 0.70 28.41
N THR A 90 6.46 0.09 27.33
CA THR A 90 6.60 -1.34 27.05
C THR A 90 7.83 -1.59 26.18
N CYS A 91 8.69 -2.50 26.63
CA CYS A 91 9.93 -2.80 25.94
C CYS A 91 9.65 -3.44 24.57
N PHE A 92 10.24 -2.87 23.52
CA PHE A 92 10.15 -3.37 22.15
C PHE A 92 10.64 -4.83 21.98
N ARG A 93 11.56 -5.27 22.84
CA ARG A 93 12.21 -6.60 22.76
C ARG A 93 11.48 -7.69 23.52
N CYS A 94 11.04 -7.42 24.74
CA CYS A 94 10.50 -8.44 25.66
C CYS A 94 9.05 -8.20 26.08
N GLY A 95 8.43 -7.08 25.69
CA GLY A 95 7.03 -6.80 26.00
C GLY A 95 6.73 -6.49 27.48
N GLN A 96 7.74 -6.36 28.33
CA GLN A 96 7.58 -6.02 29.75
C GLN A 96 7.53 -4.51 29.98
N ASN A 97 7.02 -4.08 31.14
CA ASN A 97 6.90 -2.66 31.53
C ASN A 97 8.26 -2.07 31.92
N HIS A 98 9.03 -1.68 30.92
CA HIS A 98 10.22 -0.85 31.04
C HIS A 98 10.59 -0.28 29.66
N ALA A 99 11.39 0.79 29.64
CA ALA A 99 11.88 1.38 28.40
C ALA A 99 12.77 0.40 27.61
N TYR A 100 12.85 0.58 26.28
CA TYR A 100 13.76 -0.23 25.46
C TYR A 100 15.19 -0.12 25.96
N ASN A 101 15.81 -1.28 26.22
CA ASN A 101 17.20 -1.40 26.58
C ASN A 101 17.85 -2.46 25.65
N PRO A 102 18.92 -2.11 24.91
CA PRO A 102 19.63 -3.07 24.05
C PRO A 102 20.21 -4.27 24.83
N HIS A 103 20.48 -4.10 26.13
CA HIS A 103 20.99 -5.13 27.04
C HIS A 103 19.90 -5.79 27.89
N CYS A 104 18.62 -5.70 27.49
CA CYS A 104 17.53 -6.35 28.20
C CYS A 104 17.76 -7.87 28.28
N CYS A 105 17.82 -8.41 29.51
CA CYS A 105 18.07 -9.83 29.79
C CYS A 105 16.83 -10.73 29.68
N ASN A 106 15.63 -10.15 29.63
CA ASN A 106 14.37 -10.90 29.51
C ASN A 106 14.32 -11.71 28.20
N LYS A 107 13.51 -12.77 28.13
CA LYS A 107 13.28 -13.49 26.87
C LYS A 107 12.63 -12.56 25.82
N ILE A 108 12.99 -12.73 24.55
CA ILE A 108 12.33 -12.00 23.46
C ILE A 108 10.86 -12.41 23.44
N CYS A 109 9.98 -11.41 23.46
CA CYS A 109 8.53 -11.63 23.49
C CYS A 109 7.82 -10.39 22.93
N CYS A 110 6.87 -10.61 22.03
CA CYS A 110 6.10 -9.55 21.42
C CYS A 110 5.06 -9.01 22.40
N ALA A 111 5.05 -7.69 22.63
CA ALA A 111 4.04 -7.02 23.45
C ALA A 111 2.58 -7.22 22.99
N ASN A 112 2.36 -7.55 21.72
CA ASN A 112 1.01 -7.63 21.14
C ASN A 112 0.47 -9.07 21.02
N CYS A 113 1.32 -10.04 20.63
CA CYS A 113 0.89 -11.42 20.39
C CYS A 113 1.54 -12.44 21.34
N HIS A 114 2.47 -11.98 22.19
CA HIS A 114 3.19 -12.78 23.17
C HIS A 114 4.00 -13.96 22.62
N GLN A 115 4.33 -13.93 21.32
CA GLN A 115 5.19 -14.91 20.66
C GLN A 115 6.67 -14.47 20.68
N ASP A 116 7.57 -15.41 20.40
CA ASP A 116 9.03 -15.25 20.43
C ASP A 116 9.57 -14.41 19.25
N HIS A 117 9.17 -13.14 19.17
CA HIS A 117 9.71 -12.15 18.24
C HIS A 117 9.55 -10.72 18.75
N LEU A 118 10.29 -9.77 18.17
CA LEU A 118 10.17 -8.34 18.51
C LEU A 118 8.78 -7.77 18.15
N ALA A 119 8.31 -6.75 18.88
CA ALA A 119 7.02 -6.10 18.63
C ALA A 119 6.90 -5.40 17.25
N GLY A 120 8.00 -5.32 16.48
CA GLY A 120 8.03 -4.77 15.13
C GLY A 120 7.97 -5.80 14.01
N SER A 121 8.02 -7.09 14.33
CA SER A 121 8.17 -8.18 13.36
C SER A 121 7.14 -8.08 12.23
N PRO A 122 7.56 -8.18 10.94
CA PRO A 122 6.63 -8.17 9.82
C PRO A 122 5.68 -9.37 9.82
N ASN A 123 6.05 -10.46 10.50
CA ASN A 123 5.32 -11.71 10.57
C ASN A 123 4.47 -11.85 11.85
N CYS A 124 4.35 -10.77 12.65
CA CYS A 124 3.48 -10.77 13.83
C CYS A 124 2.01 -10.96 13.40
N PRO A 125 1.28 -11.96 13.94
CA PRO A 125 -0.10 -12.24 13.53
C PRO A 125 -1.04 -11.05 13.80
N ILE A 126 -0.86 -10.37 14.94
CA ILE A 126 -1.65 -9.16 15.28
C ILE A 126 -1.34 -8.02 14.30
N LYS A 127 -0.09 -7.82 13.89
CA LYS A 127 0.27 -6.79 12.91
C LYS A 127 -0.32 -7.09 11.52
N ILE A 128 -0.36 -8.36 11.13
CA ILE A 128 -0.96 -8.80 9.87
C ILE A 128 -2.47 -8.53 9.90
N ASP A 129 -3.13 -8.86 11.01
CA ASP A 129 -4.56 -8.62 11.19
C ASP A 129 -4.91 -7.12 11.19
N GLU A 130 -4.16 -6.30 11.94
CA GLU A 130 -4.31 -4.84 11.94
C GLU A 130 -4.09 -4.25 10.55
N ARG A 131 -3.12 -4.78 9.78
CA ARG A 131 -2.94 -4.40 8.37
C ARG A 131 -4.17 -4.71 7.53
N ARG A 132 -4.78 -5.88 7.71
CA ARG A 132 -5.99 -6.27 7.00
C ARG A 132 -7.18 -5.39 7.37
N LYS A 133 -7.39 -5.12 8.66
CA LYS A 133 -8.46 -4.21 9.13
C LYS A 133 -8.30 -2.81 8.55
N TYR A 134 -7.09 -2.28 8.57
CA TYR A 134 -6.78 -0.96 8.01
C TYR A 134 -6.94 -0.91 6.49
N GLN A 135 -6.56 -1.98 5.78
CA GLN A 135 -6.85 -2.12 4.34
C GLN A 135 -8.35 -2.06 4.08
N ASN A 136 -9.14 -2.84 4.82
CA ASN A 136 -10.59 -2.88 4.66
C ASN A 136 -11.25 -1.53 4.98
N SER A 137 -10.79 -0.81 6.03
CA SER A 137 -11.35 0.50 6.38
C SER A 137 -11.06 1.56 5.31
N ILE A 138 -9.88 1.51 4.67
CA ILE A 138 -9.56 2.37 3.52
C ILE A 138 -10.45 2.01 2.33
N THR A 139 -10.57 0.74 1.97
CA THR A 139 -11.40 0.30 0.84
C THR A 139 -12.87 0.71 1.02
N SER A 140 -13.43 0.54 2.23
CA SER A 140 -14.78 0.98 2.57
C SER A 140 -14.93 2.50 2.55
N SER A 141 -13.91 3.25 2.98
CA SER A 141 -13.92 4.72 2.95
C SER A 141 -13.83 5.28 1.53
N ILE A 142 -13.09 4.62 0.63
CA ILE A 142 -13.03 4.96 -0.80
C ILE A 142 -14.40 4.72 -1.45
N ASN A 143 -15.03 3.58 -1.16
CA ASN A 143 -16.36 3.24 -1.70
C ASN A 143 -17.49 4.13 -1.16
N ASN A 144 -17.32 4.76 0.01
CA ASN A 144 -18.31 5.68 0.58
C ASN A 144 -18.05 7.16 0.22
N LYS A 145 -16.79 7.58 0.00
CA LYS A 145 -16.46 8.96 -0.43
C LYS A 145 -16.86 9.26 -1.87
N THR A 146 -17.14 8.25 -2.70
CA THR A 146 -17.82 8.42 -4.00
C THR A 146 -19.25 8.99 -3.86
N LYS A 147 -19.81 9.09 -2.65
CA LYS A 147 -21.13 9.74 -2.39
C LYS A 147 -21.08 11.09 -1.66
N LYS A 148 -19.98 11.50 -1.02
CA LYS A 148 -19.90 12.79 -0.30
C LYS A 148 -18.49 13.38 -0.32
N ASN A 149 -18.37 14.48 -1.07
CA ASN A 149 -17.38 15.56 -1.05
C ASN A 149 -15.95 15.31 -0.52
N ASN A 150 -15.02 15.68 -1.40
CA ASN A 150 -13.58 15.76 -1.28
C ASN A 150 -13.07 16.38 0.03
N LYS A 151 -12.33 15.59 0.82
CA LYS A 151 -11.26 16.08 1.70
C LYS A 151 -10.10 15.07 1.67
N LEU A 152 -9.00 15.58 1.13
CA LEU A 152 -7.74 14.91 0.77
C LEU A 152 -6.77 15.00 1.96
N PHE A 153 -6.19 13.88 2.40
CA PHE A 153 -5.02 13.88 3.29
C PHE A 153 -3.76 13.58 2.46
N LEU A 154 -2.82 14.52 2.49
CA LEU A 154 -1.48 14.46 1.90
C LEU A 154 -0.51 13.74 2.85
N HIS A 155 0.48 13.01 2.31
CA HIS A 155 1.88 12.98 2.78
C HIS A 155 2.72 12.01 1.91
N PRO A 156 4.05 12.20 1.77
CA PRO A 156 4.75 13.41 1.37
C PRO A 156 5.80 13.08 0.30
N PHE A 157 5.48 13.20 -0.98
CA PHE A 157 6.46 13.47 -2.03
C PHE A 157 5.71 14.23 -3.12
N GLY A 158 6.23 15.41 -3.45
CA GLY A 158 5.49 16.52 -4.03
C GLY A 158 4.84 16.30 -5.40
N GLN A 159 4.01 17.29 -5.71
CA GLN A 159 3.16 17.50 -6.89
C GLN A 159 1.75 16.87 -6.85
N GLN A 160 0.86 17.73 -6.35
CA GLN A 160 -0.60 17.67 -6.39
C GLN A 160 -1.10 17.53 -7.83
N ARG A 161 -1.87 16.48 -8.12
CA ARG A 161 -2.94 16.53 -9.14
C ARG A 161 -4.13 15.71 -8.65
N ASN A 162 -5.29 16.36 -8.58
CA ASN A 162 -6.60 15.76 -8.28
C ASN A 162 -6.92 14.67 -9.30
N ILE A 163 -6.72 13.40 -8.96
CA ILE A 163 -7.11 12.30 -9.85
C ILE A 163 -7.50 11.09 -9.00
N ASN A 164 -8.60 10.41 -9.35
CA ASN A 164 -8.98 9.11 -8.82
C ASN A 164 -7.96 8.03 -9.27
N VAL A 165 -6.84 7.97 -8.56
CA VAL A 165 -5.73 7.08 -8.90
C VAL A 165 -5.94 5.74 -8.22
N ILE A 166 -6.49 4.77 -8.94
CA ILE A 166 -6.19 3.38 -8.64
C ILE A 166 -4.71 3.18 -9.00
N TYR A 167 -4.04 2.29 -8.30
CA TYR A 167 -2.67 1.93 -8.61
C TYR A 167 -2.70 0.42 -8.81
N LEU A 168 -1.98 -0.10 -9.80
CA LEU A 168 -1.84 -1.53 -10.04
C LEU A 168 -0.34 -1.89 -10.00
N VAL A 169 -0.01 -3.14 -9.69
CA VAL A 169 1.36 -3.66 -9.80
C VAL A 169 1.32 -4.87 -10.71
N LEU A 170 1.86 -4.75 -11.92
CA LEU A 170 2.12 -5.89 -12.80
C LEU A 170 3.46 -6.53 -12.46
N HIS A 171 3.51 -7.81 -12.11
CA HIS A 171 4.78 -8.54 -12.10
C HIS A 171 5.16 -8.90 -13.54
N LEU A 172 6.04 -8.09 -14.13
CA LEU A 172 6.48 -8.24 -15.51
C LEU A 172 7.74 -9.10 -15.54
N ILE A 173 7.56 -10.42 -15.72
CA ILE A 173 8.70 -11.36 -15.76
C ILE A 173 9.33 -11.43 -17.17
N GLN A 174 8.65 -10.96 -18.23
CA GLN A 174 9.13 -11.19 -19.61
C GLN A 174 9.32 -9.94 -20.50
N LEU A 175 9.06 -8.72 -20.01
CA LEU A 175 9.50 -7.49 -20.68
C LEU A 175 10.69 -6.89 -19.93
N LYS A 176 11.91 -7.22 -20.37
CA LYS A 176 13.16 -6.56 -19.93
C LYS A 176 13.15 -5.09 -20.42
N PRO A 177 12.35 -4.18 -19.83
CA PRO A 177 12.86 -3.36 -18.72
C PRO A 177 11.83 -2.97 -17.64
N PHE A 178 10.61 -3.50 -17.64
CA PHE A 178 9.55 -3.07 -16.73
C PHE A 178 9.32 -4.14 -15.66
N LYS A 179 9.12 -3.73 -14.40
CA LYS A 179 8.94 -4.65 -13.26
C LYS A 179 7.57 -4.49 -12.60
N HIS A 180 6.94 -3.32 -12.78
CA HIS A 180 5.65 -2.93 -12.22
C HIS A 180 4.89 -2.03 -13.24
N VAL A 181 3.55 -1.94 -13.18
CA VAL A 181 2.74 -1.02 -14.01
C VAL A 181 1.57 -0.56 -13.19
N LEU A 182 1.46 0.75 -13.05
CA LEU A 182 0.42 1.52 -12.39
C LEU A 182 -0.70 1.83 -13.39
N ILE A 183 -1.94 1.83 -12.93
CA ILE A 183 -3.12 2.06 -13.78
C ILE A 183 -4.04 3.01 -13.05
N GLN A 184 -4.21 4.21 -13.59
CA GLN A 184 -4.91 5.34 -13.01
C GLN A 184 -6.20 5.63 -13.80
N VAL A 185 -7.22 6.24 -13.18
CA VAL A 185 -8.41 6.72 -13.91
C VAL A 185 -8.46 8.23 -13.83
N ARG A 186 -8.61 8.90 -14.97
CA ARG A 186 -8.97 10.31 -14.99
C ARG A 186 -10.50 10.41 -14.98
N SER A 187 -11.04 10.91 -13.88
CA SER A 187 -12.40 11.46 -13.81
C SER A 187 -12.38 12.91 -14.25
#